data_AF-A0A7V2QIX0-F1
#
_entry.id   AF-A0A7V2QIX0-F1
#
_cell.length_a   1.000
_cell.length_b   1.000
_cell.length_c   1.000
_cell.angle_alpha   90.00
_cell.angle_beta   90.00
_cell.angle_gamma   90.00
#
_symmetry.space_group_name_H-M   'P 1'
#
loop_
_entity.id
_entity.type
_entity.pdbx_description
1 polymer ?
#
loop_
_entity_poly.entity_id
_entity_poly.type
_entity_poly.pdbx_seq_one_letter_code
_entity_poly.pdbx_strand_id
1 'polypeptide(L)'
;MANCEIVIDEQRCQGCGYCVEFCPLNCLEISKEKISQKGYYQPVVIKPEKCNACGACIWMCPHWAIEVHSYFQDTDKDVTGETVTGPPRLALEPPLANCPGCQHPTVGRMAAEVLDELGVGDRAVVFDAIPCNISTAFGMDFGRKLTLDESAPDLATDIRRSSPEAIVLAVQGYWGLADFSFDIGSLIGALIRGEHFTMILCNMPYYAPKYGRPSPLNEPAEGRLEPATIINTPEGQKLITGGQPLHIAELAATFAGTSYSARGAVTSVKDYQLTKDYIKNAVQRQLDGGGFSLVEVITVCGDLTYSDPVDCLKRVRDKMVIEFPLGEFKNT
;
A
#
# COMPACT_ATOMS: atom_id res chain seq x y z
N MET A 1 25.58 -26.85 0.93
CA MET A 1 24.55 -26.18 0.08
C MET A 1 23.68 -25.39 1.04
N ALA A 2 23.34 -24.14 0.74
CA ALA A 2 22.44 -23.39 1.61
C ALA A 2 21.05 -24.06 1.57
N ASN A 3 20.60 -24.59 2.70
CA ASN A 3 19.21 -25.04 2.81
C ASN A 3 18.35 -23.80 3.00
N CYS A 4 17.26 -23.68 2.24
CA CYS A 4 16.32 -22.56 2.35
C CYS A 4 14.97 -23.08 2.83
N GLU A 5 14.32 -22.33 3.71
CA GLU A 5 13.00 -22.67 4.24
C GLU A 5 12.05 -21.48 4.11
N ILE A 6 10.84 -21.75 3.65
CA ILE A 6 9.76 -20.77 3.58
C ILE A 6 8.67 -21.23 4.54
N VAL A 7 8.40 -20.43 5.56
CA VAL A 7 7.35 -20.69 6.55
C VAL A 7 6.16 -19.81 6.23
N ILE A 8 4.96 -20.39 6.22
CA ILE A 8 3.71 -19.67 5.92
C ILE A 8 2.80 -19.74 7.13
N ASP A 9 2.42 -18.57 7.67
CA ASP A 9 1.45 -18.42 8.73
C ASP A 9 0.02 -18.55 8.18
N GLU A 10 -0.62 -19.67 8.47
CA GLU A 10 -1.97 -20.01 8.01
C GLU A 10 -3.07 -19.14 8.62
N GLN A 11 -2.81 -18.49 9.77
CA GLN A 11 -3.78 -17.60 10.41
C GLN A 11 -3.84 -16.25 9.70
N ARG A 12 -2.68 -15.79 9.21
CA ARG A 12 -2.52 -14.54 8.47
C ARG A 12 -2.81 -14.69 6.98
N CYS A 13 -2.39 -15.80 6.36
CA CYS A 13 -2.45 -15.96 4.91
C CYS A 13 -3.90 -16.10 4.40
N GLN A 14 -4.29 -15.18 3.52
CA GLN A 14 -5.62 -15.15 2.89
C GLN A 14 -5.63 -15.80 1.49
N GLY A 15 -4.61 -16.60 1.14
CA GLY A 15 -4.59 -17.39 -0.09
C GLY A 15 -4.59 -16.58 -1.41
N CYS A 16 -4.04 -15.37 -1.41
CA CYS A 16 -4.11 -14.45 -2.56
C CYS A 16 -3.25 -14.83 -3.79
N GLY A 17 -2.36 -15.81 -3.68
CA GLY A 17 -1.54 -16.26 -4.81
C GLY A 17 -0.33 -15.38 -5.18
N TYR A 18 -0.11 -14.21 -4.56
CA TYR A 18 1.01 -13.33 -4.94
C TYR A 18 2.38 -13.97 -4.74
N CYS A 19 2.58 -14.74 -3.67
CA CYS A 19 3.84 -15.46 -3.47
C CYS A 19 4.13 -16.49 -4.56
N VAL A 20 3.09 -17.04 -5.21
CA VAL A 20 3.22 -17.95 -6.34
C VAL A 20 3.54 -17.16 -7.61
N GLU A 21 2.77 -16.10 -7.89
CA GLU A 21 2.94 -15.22 -9.06
C GLU A 21 4.34 -14.58 -9.11
N PHE A 22 4.88 -14.16 -7.97
CA PHE A 22 6.15 -13.43 -7.90
C PHE A 22 7.38 -14.29 -7.62
N CYS A 23 7.22 -15.61 -7.46
CA CYS A 23 8.38 -16.48 -7.24
C CYS A 23 9.16 -16.67 -8.55
N PRO A 24 10.40 -16.14 -8.69
CA PRO A 24 11.14 -16.22 -9.95
C PRO A 24 11.54 -17.66 -10.33
N LEU A 25 11.57 -18.56 -9.34
CA LEU A 25 11.98 -19.96 -9.50
C LEU A 25 10.80 -20.94 -9.47
N ASN A 26 9.57 -20.42 -9.41
CA ASN A 26 8.33 -21.21 -9.38
C ASN A 26 8.36 -22.32 -8.30
N CYS A 27 8.80 -21.94 -7.10
CA CYS A 27 8.96 -22.84 -5.94
C CYS A 27 7.66 -23.09 -5.18
N LEU A 28 6.62 -22.28 -5.39
CA LEU A 28 5.34 -22.36 -4.68
C LEU A 28 4.17 -22.63 -5.62
N GLU A 29 3.11 -23.23 -5.10
CA GLU A 29 1.80 -23.31 -5.75
C GLU A 29 0.67 -23.12 -4.73
N ILE A 30 -0.55 -22.79 -5.19
CA ILE A 30 -1.75 -22.84 -4.33
C ILE A 30 -2.21 -24.30 -4.22
N SER A 31 -2.26 -24.80 -2.99
CA SER A 31 -2.70 -26.17 -2.71
C SER A 31 -4.17 -26.36 -3.05
N LYS A 32 -4.53 -27.56 -3.52
CA LYS A 32 -5.92 -28.00 -3.72
C LYS A 32 -6.54 -28.64 -2.47
N GLU A 33 -5.73 -28.95 -1.47
CA GLU A 33 -6.14 -29.73 -0.29
C GLU A 33 -5.96 -28.94 1.01
N LYS A 34 -4.92 -28.09 1.08
CA LYS A 34 -4.61 -27.30 2.25
C LYS A 34 -5.46 -26.03 2.27
N ILE A 35 -6.40 -25.97 3.22
CA ILE A 35 -7.35 -24.85 3.39
C ILE A 35 -7.20 -24.32 4.82
N SER A 36 -7.11 -23.00 4.98
CA SER A 36 -7.09 -22.36 6.30
C SER A 36 -8.45 -22.45 7.01
N GLN A 37 -8.49 -22.17 8.31
CA GLN A 37 -9.74 -22.08 9.07
C GLN A 37 -10.74 -21.06 8.49
N LYS A 38 -10.24 -20.04 7.78
CA LYS A 38 -11.03 -19.00 7.11
C LYS A 38 -11.53 -19.43 5.72
N GLY A 39 -11.18 -20.63 5.25
CA GLY A 39 -11.65 -21.17 3.97
C GLY A 39 -10.78 -20.83 2.76
N TYR A 40 -9.59 -20.26 2.95
CA TYR A 40 -8.67 -19.92 1.85
C TYR A 40 -7.67 -21.05 1.57
N TYR A 41 -7.57 -21.46 0.29
CA TYR A 41 -6.51 -22.34 -0.18
C TYR A 41 -5.13 -21.74 0.08
N GLN A 42 -4.26 -22.53 0.70
CA GLN A 42 -2.97 -22.06 1.18
C GLN A 42 -1.86 -22.33 0.15
N PRO A 43 -0.88 -21.43 0.01
CA PRO A 43 0.32 -21.73 -0.75
C PRO A 43 1.14 -22.85 -0.08
N VAL A 44 1.80 -23.66 -0.89
CA VAL A 44 2.71 -24.73 -0.46
C VAL A 44 4.00 -24.68 -1.27
N VAL A 45 5.12 -25.05 -0.65
CA VAL A 45 6.42 -25.13 -1.32
C VAL A 45 6.54 -26.48 -2.00
N ILE A 46 6.69 -26.49 -3.33
CA ILE A 46 6.77 -27.71 -4.15
C ILE A 46 8.17 -28.02 -4.65
N LYS A 47 9.06 -27.03 -4.67
CA LYS A 47 10.45 -27.17 -5.13
C LYS A 47 11.41 -26.49 -4.16
N PRO A 48 11.48 -26.95 -2.89
CA PRO A 48 12.33 -26.33 -1.87
C PRO A 48 13.81 -26.31 -2.29
N GLU A 49 14.27 -27.32 -3.04
CA GLU A 49 15.64 -27.45 -3.53
C GLU A 49 16.05 -26.37 -4.55
N LYS A 50 15.08 -25.72 -5.19
CA LYS A 50 15.33 -24.60 -6.11
C LYS A 50 15.31 -23.25 -5.41
N CYS A 51 14.79 -23.17 -4.18
CA CYS A 51 14.69 -21.90 -3.48
C CYS A 51 16.08 -21.34 -3.19
N ASN A 52 16.29 -20.06 -3.50
CA ASN A 52 17.52 -19.32 -3.20
C ASN A 52 17.32 -18.26 -2.12
N ALA A 53 16.22 -18.35 -1.36
CA ALA A 53 15.85 -17.40 -0.31
C ALA A 53 15.82 -15.91 -0.74
N CYS A 54 15.49 -15.59 -2.00
CA CYS A 54 15.51 -14.21 -2.50
C CYS A 54 14.52 -13.22 -1.84
N GLY A 55 13.59 -13.66 -1.00
CA GLY A 55 12.64 -12.77 -0.29
C GLY A 55 11.46 -12.22 -1.11
N ALA A 56 11.38 -12.49 -2.42
CA ALA A 56 10.31 -11.95 -3.27
C ALA A 56 8.90 -12.30 -2.75
N CYS A 57 8.70 -13.51 -2.23
CA CYS A 57 7.40 -13.97 -1.73
C CYS A 57 6.92 -13.18 -0.51
N ILE A 58 7.82 -12.79 0.39
CA ILE A 58 7.46 -12.03 1.59
C ILE A 58 7.27 -10.54 1.29
N TRP A 59 8.10 -9.94 0.43
CA TRP A 59 7.90 -8.53 0.03
C TRP A 59 6.56 -8.32 -0.66
N MET A 60 6.14 -9.28 -1.48
CA MET A 60 4.86 -9.21 -2.18
C MET A 60 3.69 -9.78 -1.39
N CYS A 61 3.90 -10.24 -0.14
CA CYS A 61 2.83 -10.75 0.71
C CYS A 61 2.12 -9.59 1.43
N PRO A 62 0.86 -9.28 1.07
CA PRO A 62 0.14 -8.19 1.72
C PRO A 62 -0.31 -8.49 3.14
N HIS A 63 -0.27 -9.77 3.55
CA HIS A 63 -0.72 -10.20 4.88
C HIS A 63 0.44 -10.48 5.83
N TRP A 64 1.68 -10.23 5.39
CA TRP A 64 2.90 -10.49 6.17
C TRP A 64 2.93 -11.89 6.78
N ALA A 65 2.48 -12.87 5.98
CA ALA A 65 2.22 -14.24 6.40
C ALA A 65 3.36 -15.19 6.02
N ILE A 66 4.52 -14.68 5.60
CA ILE A 66 5.63 -15.48 5.09
C ILE A 66 6.89 -15.07 5.83
N GLU A 67 7.70 -16.06 6.22
CA GLU A 67 9.09 -15.89 6.65
C GLU A 67 10.01 -16.69 5.73
N VAL A 68 11.20 -16.16 5.46
CA VAL A 68 12.21 -16.82 4.64
C VAL A 68 13.49 -16.97 5.44
N HIS A 69 13.91 -18.23 5.62
CA HIS A 69 15.10 -18.62 6.35
C HIS A 69 16.16 -19.20 5.40
N SER A 70 17.42 -18.86 5.63
CA SER A 70 18.56 -19.47 4.96
C SER A 70 19.51 -20.06 5.99
N TYR A 71 20.00 -21.28 5.71
CA TYR A 71 20.90 -22.00 6.59
C TYR A 71 22.27 -22.15 5.91
N PHE A 72 23.31 -21.70 6.59
CA PHE A 72 24.69 -21.93 6.18
C PHE A 72 25.26 -23.11 6.98
N GLN A 73 25.95 -24.02 6.31
CA GLN A 73 26.76 -25.04 6.97
C GLN A 73 28.20 -24.53 6.98
N ASP A 74 28.69 -24.07 8.12
CA ASP A 74 30.13 -23.89 8.32
C ASP A 74 30.77 -25.27 8.54
N THR A 75 31.92 -25.49 7.91
CA THR A 75 32.57 -26.81 7.82
C THR A 75 33.14 -27.36 9.13
N ASP A 76 32.92 -26.69 10.26
CA ASP A 76 33.16 -27.24 11.59
C ASP A 76 32.34 -26.44 12.61
N LYS A 77 31.25 -27.06 13.10
CA LYS A 77 30.29 -26.62 14.16
C LYS A 77 29.07 -25.81 13.70
N ASP A 78 27.93 -26.30 14.21
CA ASP A 78 26.57 -25.76 14.28
C ASP A 78 25.95 -25.12 13.03
N VAL A 79 24.77 -25.64 12.63
CA VAL A 79 23.93 -25.01 11.60
C VAL A 79 23.36 -23.72 12.19
N THR A 80 23.90 -22.57 11.78
CA THR A 80 23.33 -21.26 12.10
C THR A 80 22.34 -20.87 11.01
N GLY A 81 21.05 -20.81 11.36
CA GLY A 81 20.01 -20.24 10.49
C GLY A 81 19.92 -18.74 10.66
N GLU A 82 19.86 -18.00 9.56
CA GLU A 82 19.57 -16.57 9.55
C GLU A 82 18.23 -16.33 8.84
N THR A 83 17.34 -15.59 9.50
CA THR A 83 16.12 -15.07 8.86
C THR A 83 16.54 -14.04 7.82
N VAL A 84 16.45 -14.39 6.54
CA VAL A 84 16.82 -13.50 5.44
C VAL A 84 15.89 -12.30 5.39
N THR A 85 14.60 -12.53 5.66
CA THR A 85 13.61 -11.47 5.73
C THR A 85 12.34 -11.98 6.42
N GLY A 86 11.83 -11.15 7.34
CA GLY A 86 10.59 -11.35 8.09
C GLY A 86 9.64 -10.15 7.95
N PRO A 87 8.49 -10.14 8.66
CA PRO A 87 7.71 -8.91 8.83
C PRO A 87 8.62 -7.81 9.41
N PRO A 88 8.42 -6.52 9.06
CA PRO A 88 9.29 -5.47 9.57
C PRO A 88 9.15 -5.36 11.09
N ARG A 89 10.21 -4.92 11.77
CA ARG A 89 10.24 -4.77 13.24
C ARG A 89 9.06 -3.95 13.76
N LEU A 90 8.72 -2.90 13.03
CA LEU A 90 7.59 -2.02 13.32
C LEU A 90 6.26 -2.58 12.80
N ALA A 91 6.09 -3.88 12.51
CA ALA A 91 4.82 -4.51 12.16
C ALA A 91 4.55 -5.70 13.08
N LEU A 92 3.97 -5.43 14.25
CA LEU A 92 3.75 -6.42 15.30
C LEU A 92 2.49 -7.26 15.08
N GLU A 93 1.44 -6.65 14.52
CA GLU A 93 0.11 -7.26 14.44
C GLU A 93 -0.31 -7.45 12.99
N PRO A 94 -1.08 -8.51 12.66
CA PRO A 94 -1.63 -8.68 11.34
C PRO A 94 -2.57 -7.50 11.00
N PRO A 95 -2.68 -7.11 9.72
CA PRO A 95 -3.53 -6.00 9.31
C PRO A 95 -5.01 -6.22 9.68
N LEU A 96 -5.69 -5.14 10.07
CA LEU A 96 -7.10 -5.19 10.50
C LEU A 96 -8.06 -5.62 9.38
N ALA A 97 -7.96 -5.05 8.18
CA ALA A 97 -8.75 -5.49 7.04
C ALA A 97 -8.00 -6.55 6.21
N ASN A 98 -8.65 -7.69 6.04
CA ASN A 98 -8.04 -8.93 5.58
C ASN A 98 -8.57 -9.41 4.22
N CYS A 99 -8.94 -8.48 3.33
CA CYS A 99 -9.31 -8.88 1.96
C CYS A 99 -8.11 -9.60 1.29
N PRO A 100 -8.33 -10.76 0.63
CA PRO A 100 -7.27 -11.41 -0.14
C PRO A 100 -6.65 -10.47 -1.16
N GLY A 101 -5.32 -10.34 -1.19
CA GLY A 101 -4.62 -9.50 -2.16
C GLY A 101 -4.71 -7.98 -1.96
N CYS A 102 -5.38 -7.48 -0.91
CA CYS A 102 -5.39 -6.06 -0.59
C CYS A 102 -3.97 -5.52 -0.35
N GLN A 103 -3.53 -4.49 -1.07
CA GLN A 103 -2.16 -3.99 -0.96
C GLN A 103 -1.95 -2.82 0.02
N HIS A 104 -3.01 -2.34 0.70
CA HIS A 104 -2.87 -1.31 1.74
C HIS A 104 -1.86 -1.69 2.83
N PRO A 105 -1.87 -2.92 3.38
CA PRO A 105 -0.85 -3.29 4.35
C PRO A 105 0.54 -3.44 3.72
N THR A 106 0.65 -3.68 2.41
CA THR A 106 1.95 -3.64 1.73
C THR A 106 2.52 -2.22 1.71
N VAL A 107 1.70 -1.21 1.40
CA VAL A 107 2.07 0.22 1.52
C VAL A 107 2.47 0.53 2.95
N GLY A 108 1.72 -0.03 3.89
CA GLY A 108 2.06 0.08 5.29
C GLY A 108 3.48 -0.42 5.54
N ARG A 109 3.74 -1.69 5.25
CA ARG A 109 5.07 -2.29 5.42
C ARG A 109 6.19 -1.42 4.86
N MET A 110 6.02 -0.84 3.67
CA MET A 110 7.00 0.09 3.10
C MET A 110 7.24 1.30 4.00
N ALA A 111 6.18 1.96 4.48
CA ALA A 111 6.29 3.09 5.40
C ALA A 111 6.98 2.69 6.72
N ALA A 112 6.64 1.53 7.29
CA ALA A 112 7.31 1.00 8.48
C ALA A 112 8.81 0.74 8.25
N GLU A 113 9.18 0.05 7.17
CA GLU A 113 10.58 -0.19 6.82
C GLU A 113 11.33 1.13 6.64
N VAL A 114 10.74 2.11 5.95
CA VAL A 114 11.33 3.44 5.75
C VAL A 114 11.56 4.17 7.08
N LEU A 115 10.58 4.18 7.98
CA LEU A 115 10.70 4.85 9.28
C LEU A 115 11.77 4.19 10.17
N ASP A 116 11.92 2.86 10.08
CA ASP A 116 12.96 2.11 10.78
C ASP A 116 14.35 2.41 10.18
N GLU A 117 14.49 2.35 8.86
CA GLU A 117 15.73 2.65 8.13
C GLU A 117 16.24 4.09 8.38
N LEU A 118 15.31 5.04 8.53
CA LEU A 118 15.64 6.44 8.83
C LEU A 118 15.80 6.70 10.34
N GLY A 119 15.51 5.73 11.20
CA GLY A 119 15.64 5.87 12.66
C GLY A 119 14.68 6.88 13.28
N VAL A 120 13.48 7.05 12.71
CA VAL A 120 12.51 8.08 13.11
C VAL A 120 11.16 7.52 13.57
N GLY A 121 11.06 6.19 13.75
CA GLY A 121 9.83 5.52 14.18
C GLY A 121 9.21 6.11 15.46
N ASP A 122 10.01 6.47 16.47
CA ASP A 122 9.50 7.04 17.74
C ASP A 122 8.89 8.45 17.58
N ARG A 123 9.26 9.17 16.51
CA ARG A 123 8.76 10.51 16.19
C ARG A 123 7.60 10.46 15.19
N ALA A 124 7.29 9.29 14.65
CA ALA A 124 6.31 9.15 13.59
C ALA A 124 4.88 9.33 14.12
N VAL A 125 4.10 10.13 13.42
CA VAL A 125 2.65 10.21 13.58
C VAL A 125 2.05 9.81 12.25
N VAL A 126 1.46 8.62 12.20
CA VAL A 126 0.87 8.08 10.98
C VAL A 126 -0.61 7.89 11.22
N PHE A 127 -1.42 8.30 10.25
CA PHE A 127 -2.85 8.14 10.37
C PHE A 127 -3.46 7.85 9.02
N ASP A 128 -4.57 7.14 9.08
CA ASP A 128 -5.31 6.67 7.91
C ASP A 128 -6.65 7.39 7.84
N ALA A 129 -6.98 7.91 6.66
CA ALA A 129 -8.35 8.29 6.36
C ALA A 129 -9.17 7.05 5.90
N ILE A 130 -10.37 6.92 6.46
CA ILE A 130 -11.35 5.83 6.20
C ILE A 130 -11.72 5.82 4.70
N PRO A 131 -12.15 4.67 4.11
CA PRO A 131 -12.48 3.41 4.78
C PRO A 131 -11.41 2.31 4.76
N CYS A 132 -10.73 2.06 3.64
CA CYS A 132 -9.87 0.88 3.51
C CYS A 132 -8.42 1.10 3.99
N ASN A 133 -7.96 2.35 4.03
CA ASN A 133 -6.57 2.66 4.37
C ASN A 133 -6.19 2.34 5.81
N ILE A 134 -7.16 2.12 6.72
CA ILE A 134 -6.93 1.76 8.13
C ILE A 134 -6.00 0.55 8.29
N SER A 135 -5.88 -0.29 7.26
CA SER A 135 -4.98 -1.44 7.27
C SER A 135 -3.51 -1.09 7.01
N THR A 136 -3.23 0.17 6.69
CA THR A 136 -1.88 0.70 6.46
C THR A 136 -1.19 0.98 7.79
N ALA A 137 -1.76 1.82 8.67
CA ALA A 137 -1.08 2.22 9.92
C ALA A 137 -1.32 1.28 11.11
N PHE A 138 -2.46 0.58 11.17
CA PHE A 138 -2.85 -0.12 12.40
C PHE A 138 -2.03 -1.36 12.70
N GLY A 139 -1.51 -2.06 11.69
CA GLY A 139 -0.65 -3.23 11.86
C GLY A 139 0.76 -2.92 12.38
N MET A 140 1.10 -1.64 12.58
CA MET A 140 2.48 -1.22 12.87
C MET A 140 2.78 -0.99 14.35
N ASP A 141 4.01 -0.69 14.73
CA ASP A 141 4.39 -0.34 16.09
C ASP A 141 5.36 0.84 16.09
N PHE A 142 4.85 2.00 15.69
CA PHE A 142 5.60 3.25 15.76
C PHE A 142 4.73 4.37 16.32
N GLY A 143 5.41 5.34 16.94
CA GLY A 143 4.89 6.57 17.54
C GLY A 143 3.39 6.61 17.86
N ARG A 144 2.65 7.48 17.16
CA ARG A 144 1.21 7.72 17.39
C ARG A 144 0.39 7.35 16.15
N LYS A 145 -0.77 6.72 16.38
CA LYS A 145 -1.72 6.34 15.33
C LYS A 145 -3.07 7.00 15.55
N LEU A 146 -3.66 7.52 14.48
CA LEU A 146 -4.98 8.14 14.49
C LEU A 146 -5.79 7.61 13.30
N THR A 147 -7.12 7.74 13.39
CA THR A 147 -8.05 7.54 12.28
C THR A 147 -9.00 8.71 12.21
N LEU A 148 -9.35 9.08 11.00
CA LEU A 148 -10.36 10.08 10.72
C LEU A 148 -11.17 9.65 9.50
N ASP A 149 -12.39 10.16 9.39
CA ASP A 149 -13.25 9.86 8.25
C ASP A 149 -12.75 10.60 6.99
N GLU A 150 -12.56 11.90 7.15
CA GLU A 150 -12.17 12.86 6.11
C GLU A 150 -11.19 13.90 6.70
N SER A 151 -10.62 14.74 5.84
CA SER A 151 -9.73 15.87 6.15
C SER A 151 -8.30 15.50 6.56
N ALA A 152 -7.75 14.45 5.93
CA ALA A 152 -6.37 14.02 6.19
C ALA A 152 -5.32 15.15 6.06
N PRO A 153 -5.38 16.05 5.04
CA PRO A 153 -4.39 17.13 4.91
C PRO A 153 -4.48 18.18 6.04
N ASP A 154 -5.67 18.45 6.56
CA ASP A 154 -5.87 19.44 7.61
C ASP A 154 -5.42 18.89 8.97
N LEU A 155 -5.71 17.62 9.28
CA LEU A 155 -5.18 16.99 10.48
C LEU A 155 -3.64 16.90 10.45
N ALA A 156 -3.04 16.56 9.31
CA ALA A 156 -1.59 16.57 9.18
C ALA A 156 -1.00 17.96 9.42
N THR A 157 -1.66 19.00 8.89
CA THR A 157 -1.27 20.39 9.10
C THR A 157 -1.31 20.75 10.59
N ASP A 158 -2.38 20.39 11.30
CA ASP A 158 -2.52 20.66 12.73
C ASP A 158 -1.47 19.91 13.57
N ILE A 159 -1.26 18.62 13.30
CA ILE A 159 -0.24 17.81 13.98
C ILE A 159 1.14 18.41 13.75
N ARG A 160 1.48 18.78 12.51
CA ARG A 160 2.81 19.32 12.20
C ARG A 160 3.05 20.67 12.87
N ARG A 161 2.02 21.52 12.99
CA ARG A 161 2.12 22.84 13.64
C ARG A 161 2.14 22.75 15.16
N SER A 162 1.35 21.85 15.75
CA SER A 162 1.31 21.61 17.19
C SER A 162 2.50 20.80 17.69
N SER A 163 3.10 19.98 16.83
CA SER A 163 4.26 19.13 17.10
C SER A 163 5.31 19.22 15.99
N PRO A 164 6.11 20.32 15.92
CA PRO A 164 7.07 20.55 14.83
C PRO A 164 8.18 19.49 14.68
N GLU A 165 8.42 18.68 15.72
CA GLU A 165 9.42 17.62 15.69
C GLU A 165 8.89 16.28 15.15
N ALA A 166 7.57 16.14 14.99
CA ALA A 166 6.92 14.92 14.56
C ALA A 166 7.14 14.66 13.05
N ILE A 167 7.33 13.39 12.69
CA ILE A 167 7.33 12.94 11.30
C ILE A 167 5.93 12.50 10.93
N VAL A 168 5.23 13.33 10.17
CA VAL A 168 3.81 13.14 9.88
C VAL A 168 3.65 12.44 8.53
N LEU A 169 3.03 11.24 8.55
CA LEU A 169 2.61 10.51 7.36
C LEU A 169 1.07 10.42 7.32
N ALA A 170 0.46 11.12 6.38
CA ALA A 170 -0.98 11.02 6.13
C ALA A 170 -1.25 10.00 5.03
N VAL A 171 -1.89 8.88 5.37
CA VAL A 171 -2.30 7.88 4.37
C VAL A 171 -3.73 8.16 3.97
N GLN A 172 -3.94 8.42 2.69
CA GLN A 172 -5.25 8.77 2.13
C GLN A 172 -5.57 7.88 0.93
N GLY A 173 -6.85 7.59 0.73
CA GLY A 173 -7.35 6.89 -0.44
C GLY A 173 -7.62 7.87 -1.55
N TYR A 174 -7.24 7.52 -2.78
CA TYR A 174 -7.56 8.32 -3.97
C TYR A 174 -9.05 8.63 -4.09
N TRP A 175 -9.90 7.69 -3.68
CA TRP A 175 -11.35 7.82 -3.80
C TRP A 175 -11.93 8.96 -2.95
N GLY A 176 -11.62 8.98 -1.65
CA GLY A 176 -12.09 10.05 -0.75
C GLY A 176 -11.50 11.41 -1.13
N LEU A 177 -10.24 11.43 -1.57
CA LEU A 177 -9.55 12.65 -1.94
C LEU A 177 -10.04 13.25 -3.28
N ALA A 178 -10.05 12.44 -4.34
CA ALA A 178 -10.23 12.89 -5.71
C ALA A 178 -11.64 12.58 -6.23
N ASP A 179 -12.03 11.30 -6.30
CA ASP A 179 -13.31 10.89 -6.92
C ASP A 179 -14.50 11.54 -6.21
N PHE A 180 -14.51 11.48 -4.88
CA PHE A 180 -15.54 12.11 -4.05
C PHE A 180 -15.24 13.54 -3.66
N SER A 181 -14.02 14.00 -3.92
CA SER A 181 -13.60 15.39 -3.69
C SER A 181 -13.82 15.86 -2.25
N PHE A 182 -13.82 14.96 -1.26
CA PHE A 182 -14.02 15.34 0.15
C PHE A 182 -12.85 16.20 0.65
N ASP A 183 -11.63 15.88 0.23
CA ASP A 183 -10.40 16.49 0.75
C ASP A 183 -9.58 17.29 -0.28
N ILE A 184 -10.11 17.52 -1.48
CA ILE A 184 -9.32 18.20 -2.51
C ILE A 184 -8.99 19.64 -2.10
N GLY A 185 -9.94 20.34 -1.46
CA GLY A 185 -9.75 21.71 -0.99
C GLY A 185 -8.67 21.82 0.09
N SER A 186 -8.65 20.88 1.04
CA SER A 186 -7.66 20.83 2.11
C SER A 186 -6.27 20.48 1.57
N LEU A 187 -6.18 19.56 0.59
CA LEU A 187 -4.94 19.28 -0.14
C LEU A 187 -4.40 20.54 -0.84
N ILE A 188 -5.22 21.23 -1.63
CA ILE A 188 -4.81 22.47 -2.31
C ILE A 188 -4.31 23.50 -1.28
N GLY A 189 -4.99 23.63 -0.14
CA GLY A 189 -4.55 24.48 0.96
C GLY A 189 -3.15 24.11 1.47
N ALA A 190 -2.89 22.82 1.71
CA ALA A 190 -1.60 22.32 2.17
C ALA A 190 -0.49 22.56 1.12
N LEU A 191 -0.78 22.33 -0.16
CA LEU A 191 0.14 22.56 -1.28
C LEU A 191 0.53 24.04 -1.44
N ILE A 192 -0.43 24.96 -1.32
CA ILE A 192 -0.18 26.41 -1.41
C ILE A 192 0.70 26.89 -0.26
N ARG A 193 0.46 26.38 0.95
CA ARG A 193 1.22 26.75 2.15
C ARG A 193 2.58 26.05 2.25
N GLY A 194 2.78 24.97 1.49
CA GLY A 194 3.97 24.12 1.59
C GLY A 194 4.06 23.42 2.93
N GLU A 195 2.95 22.91 3.44
CA GLU A 195 2.90 22.26 4.76
C GLU A 195 3.90 21.09 4.84
N HIS A 196 4.60 21.00 5.97
CA HIS A 196 5.76 20.11 6.13
C HIS A 196 5.36 18.71 6.56
N PHE A 197 4.63 17.98 5.72
CA PHE A 197 4.31 16.57 5.96
C PHE A 197 4.35 15.77 4.67
N THR A 198 4.32 14.45 4.82
CA THR A 198 4.29 13.50 3.71
C THR A 198 2.90 12.88 3.62
N MET A 199 2.31 12.91 2.43
CA MET A 199 1.07 12.20 2.13
C MET A 199 1.38 10.97 1.27
N ILE A 200 0.84 9.83 1.67
CA ILE A 200 0.86 8.60 0.88
C ILE A 200 -0.56 8.40 0.36
N LEU A 201 -0.74 8.50 -0.96
CA LEU A 201 -2.04 8.38 -1.60
C LEU A 201 -2.20 6.98 -2.20
N CYS A 202 -3.00 6.11 -1.58
CA CYS A 202 -3.35 4.81 -2.13
C CYS A 202 -4.35 4.99 -3.27
N ASN A 203 -3.86 4.91 -4.51
CA ASN A 203 -4.68 4.92 -5.70
C ASN A 203 -5.08 3.49 -6.07
N MET A 204 -6.37 3.18 -5.94
CA MET A 204 -6.89 1.86 -6.26
C MET A 204 -7.90 1.96 -7.40
N PRO A 205 -8.00 0.93 -8.23
CA PRO A 205 -8.96 0.89 -9.34
C PRO A 205 -10.41 0.80 -8.87
N TYR A 206 -11.31 1.41 -9.65
CA TYR A 206 -12.73 1.07 -9.66
C TYR A 206 -12.91 -0.32 -10.25
N TYR A 207 -13.37 -1.28 -9.45
CA TYR A 207 -13.83 -2.57 -9.95
C TYR A 207 -15.26 -2.81 -9.47
N ALA A 208 -16.07 -3.44 -10.31
CA ALA A 208 -17.45 -3.81 -9.98
C ALA A 208 -17.51 -5.31 -9.64
N PRO A 209 -18.44 -5.74 -8.77
CA PRO A 209 -18.45 -7.11 -8.32
C PRO A 209 -18.79 -8.10 -9.45
N LYS A 210 -17.98 -9.15 -9.59
CA LYS A 210 -18.10 -10.36 -10.45
C LYS A 210 -19.50 -10.98 -10.45
N TYR A 211 -20.28 -10.78 -9.38
CA TYR A 211 -21.59 -11.40 -9.17
C TYR A 211 -22.75 -10.39 -9.00
N GLY A 212 -22.57 -9.14 -9.45
CA GLY A 212 -23.67 -8.16 -9.45
C GLY A 212 -24.26 -7.88 -8.06
N ARG A 213 -23.45 -7.99 -6.99
CA ARG A 213 -23.88 -7.49 -5.68
C ARG A 213 -24.13 -5.98 -5.82
N PRO A 214 -25.23 -5.46 -5.26
CA PRO A 214 -25.43 -4.02 -5.22
C PRO A 214 -24.24 -3.42 -4.49
N SER A 215 -23.49 -2.56 -5.17
CA SER A 215 -22.69 -1.60 -4.47
C SER A 215 -23.64 -0.84 -3.51
N PRO A 216 -23.21 -0.57 -2.26
CA PRO A 216 -23.95 0.34 -1.40
C PRO A 216 -24.00 1.70 -2.09
N LEU A 217 -25.13 1.99 -2.76
CA LEU A 217 -25.50 3.28 -3.38
C LEU A 217 -24.93 3.54 -4.79
N ASN A 218 -25.54 2.92 -5.81
CA ASN A 218 -25.47 3.38 -7.22
C ASN A 218 -24.07 3.52 -7.84
N GLU A 219 -23.03 2.87 -7.31
CA GLU A 219 -21.68 2.97 -7.88
C GLU A 219 -21.58 2.31 -9.28
N PRO A 220 -20.75 2.87 -10.19
CA PRO A 220 -20.64 2.39 -11.56
C PRO A 220 -20.34 0.90 -11.67
N ALA A 221 -21.16 0.24 -12.48
CA ALA A 221 -20.98 -1.15 -12.88
C ALA A 221 -19.95 -1.23 -14.02
N GLU A 222 -19.08 -2.24 -13.92
CA GLU A 222 -18.03 -2.66 -14.85
C GLU A 222 -16.77 -1.80 -14.93
N GLY A 223 -15.63 -2.40 -14.56
CA GLY A 223 -14.27 -2.27 -15.13
C GLY A 223 -13.78 -0.99 -15.81
N ARG A 224 -14.37 0.16 -15.50
CA ARG A 224 -14.11 1.47 -16.08
C ARG A 224 -13.25 2.26 -15.11
N LEU A 225 -12.25 2.94 -15.64
CA LEU A 225 -11.52 4.00 -14.95
C LEU A 225 -12.30 5.32 -15.03
N GLU A 226 -13.63 5.25 -14.89
CA GLU A 226 -14.49 6.43 -14.92
C GLU A 226 -14.66 6.93 -13.49
N PRO A 227 -14.22 8.18 -13.20
CA PRO A 227 -14.45 8.78 -11.89
C PRO A 227 -15.95 8.82 -11.56
N ALA A 228 -16.25 8.74 -10.27
CA ALA A 228 -17.60 8.92 -9.75
C ALA A 228 -17.57 10.02 -8.68
N THR A 229 -18.40 11.05 -8.82
CA THR A 229 -18.42 12.21 -7.91
C THR A 229 -19.81 12.44 -7.38
N ILE A 230 -19.90 12.73 -6.08
CA ILE A 230 -21.14 13.12 -5.43
C ILE A 230 -21.32 14.63 -5.61
N ILE A 231 -22.46 15.04 -6.16
CA ILE A 231 -22.86 16.44 -6.25
C ILE A 231 -24.10 16.70 -5.41
N ASN A 232 -24.16 17.89 -4.81
CA ASN A 232 -25.35 18.36 -4.12
C ASN A 232 -26.25 19.10 -5.14
N THR A 233 -27.46 18.60 -5.37
CA THR A 233 -28.47 19.31 -6.18
C THR A 233 -29.65 19.73 -5.29
N PRO A 234 -30.54 20.63 -5.76
CA PRO A 234 -31.75 20.98 -5.02
C PRO A 234 -32.64 19.78 -4.67
N GLU A 235 -32.54 18.69 -5.42
CA GLU A 235 -33.29 17.43 -5.19
C GLU A 235 -32.55 16.45 -4.26
N GLY A 236 -31.40 16.83 -3.71
CA GLY A 236 -30.57 16.01 -2.85
C GLY A 236 -29.21 15.64 -3.47
N GLN A 237 -28.47 14.79 -2.77
CA GLN A 237 -27.20 14.27 -3.26
C GLN A 237 -27.41 13.31 -4.43
N LYS A 238 -26.65 13.52 -5.50
CA LYS A 238 -26.63 12.65 -6.68
C LYS A 238 -25.21 12.19 -6.96
N LEU A 239 -25.05 10.90 -7.24
CA LEU A 239 -23.80 10.36 -7.77
C LEU A 239 -23.79 10.55 -9.29
N ILE A 240 -22.75 11.20 -9.80
CA ILE A 240 -22.50 11.37 -11.23
C ILE A 240 -21.28 10.53 -11.59
N THR A 241 -21.42 9.71 -12.63
CA THR A 241 -20.35 8.88 -13.17
C THR A 241 -19.88 9.44 -14.51
N GLY A 242 -18.57 9.39 -14.74
CA GLY A 242 -17.94 9.90 -15.96
C GLY A 242 -17.09 11.13 -15.69
N GLY A 243 -16.10 11.36 -16.56
CA GLY A 243 -15.07 12.38 -16.36
C GLY A 243 -13.71 11.87 -16.80
N GLN A 244 -12.65 12.56 -16.38
CA GLN A 244 -11.27 12.11 -16.55
C GLN A 244 -10.64 11.95 -15.16
N PRO A 245 -9.82 10.91 -14.94
CA PRO A 245 -9.11 10.76 -13.68
C PRO A 245 -8.27 11.99 -13.35
N LEU A 246 -8.16 12.30 -12.06
CA LEU A 246 -7.35 13.42 -11.59
C LEU A 246 -5.95 12.90 -11.27
N HIS A 247 -4.98 13.33 -12.06
CA HIS A 247 -3.57 13.00 -11.89
C HIS A 247 -2.94 13.79 -10.71
N ILE A 248 -3.19 13.33 -9.47
CA ILE A 248 -2.83 14.07 -8.24
C ILE A 248 -1.31 14.26 -8.11
N ALA A 249 -0.48 13.26 -8.45
CA ALA A 249 0.98 13.40 -8.39
C ALA A 249 1.51 14.54 -9.29
N GLU A 250 1.02 14.60 -10.53
CA GLU A 250 1.34 15.62 -11.52
C GLU A 250 0.79 16.98 -11.07
N LEU A 251 -0.46 17.02 -10.59
CA LEU A 251 -1.10 18.23 -10.07
C LEU A 251 -0.28 18.82 -8.93
N ALA A 252 0.05 18.02 -7.91
CA ALA A 252 0.84 18.44 -6.76
C ALA A 252 2.22 18.99 -7.16
N ALA A 253 2.85 18.41 -8.18
CA ALA A 253 4.14 18.86 -8.69
C ALA A 253 4.11 20.31 -9.25
N THR A 254 2.95 20.81 -9.68
CA THR A 254 2.81 22.18 -10.20
C THR A 254 2.91 23.26 -9.11
N PHE A 255 2.69 22.92 -7.84
CA PHE A 255 2.67 23.89 -6.74
C PHE A 255 4.07 24.18 -6.24
N ALA A 256 4.36 25.47 -5.96
CA ALA A 256 5.65 25.89 -5.41
C ALA A 256 5.92 25.30 -4.01
N GLY A 257 4.88 25.12 -3.18
CA GLY A 257 5.00 24.56 -1.83
C GLY A 257 5.27 23.06 -1.76
N THR A 258 5.15 22.34 -2.88
CA THR A 258 5.52 20.92 -2.97
C THR A 258 7.04 20.80 -3.09
N SER A 259 7.68 20.03 -2.21
CA SER A 259 9.10 19.67 -2.32
C SER A 259 9.30 18.37 -3.11
N TYR A 260 8.37 17.43 -2.95
CA TYR A 260 8.46 16.11 -3.56
C TYR A 260 7.12 15.61 -4.08
N SER A 261 7.10 15.04 -5.27
CA SER A 261 5.95 14.32 -5.81
C SER A 261 6.40 13.16 -6.68
N ALA A 262 5.90 11.97 -6.38
CA ALA A 262 6.18 10.76 -7.15
C ALA A 262 4.97 9.82 -7.20
N ARG A 263 4.93 8.95 -8.19
CA ARG A 263 3.99 7.83 -8.30
C ARG A 263 4.71 6.50 -8.44
N GLY A 264 4.40 5.57 -7.55
CA GLY A 264 4.85 4.19 -7.56
C GLY A 264 3.69 3.20 -7.71
N ALA A 265 4.02 1.91 -7.73
CA ALA A 265 3.06 0.81 -7.79
C ALA A 265 3.59 -0.41 -7.04
N VAL A 266 2.70 -1.35 -6.73
CA VAL A 266 3.07 -2.62 -6.07
C VAL A 266 2.76 -3.81 -6.98
N THR A 267 3.07 -3.69 -8.27
CA THR A 267 2.72 -4.70 -9.28
C THR A 267 3.87 -5.64 -9.64
N SER A 268 5.08 -5.39 -9.14
CA SER A 268 6.25 -6.27 -9.23
C SER A 268 7.22 -6.01 -8.07
N VAL A 269 8.21 -6.90 -7.87
CA VAL A 269 9.29 -6.69 -6.87
C VAL A 269 10.09 -5.43 -7.18
N LYS A 270 10.30 -5.11 -8.46
CA LYS A 270 10.98 -3.87 -8.86
C LYS A 270 10.16 -2.65 -8.46
N ASP A 271 8.86 -2.66 -8.75
CA ASP A 271 7.98 -1.54 -8.45
C ASP A 271 7.83 -1.37 -6.93
N TYR A 272 7.81 -2.47 -6.17
CA TYR A 272 7.86 -2.45 -4.70
C TYR A 272 9.07 -1.65 -4.20
N GLN A 273 10.28 -2.00 -4.65
CA GLN A 273 11.51 -1.34 -4.18
C GLN A 273 11.54 0.14 -4.58
N LEU A 274 11.19 0.43 -5.84
CA LEU A 274 11.15 1.81 -6.33
C LEU A 274 10.12 2.67 -5.58
N THR A 275 8.95 2.10 -5.26
CA THR A 275 7.92 2.78 -4.48
C THR A 275 8.39 3.03 -3.05
N LYS A 276 9.09 2.07 -2.43
CA LYS A 276 9.70 2.26 -1.11
C LYS A 276 10.73 3.39 -1.14
N ASP A 277 11.56 3.47 -2.17
CA ASP A 277 12.52 4.55 -2.35
C ASP A 277 11.83 5.92 -2.48
N TYR A 278 10.70 6.01 -3.19
CA TYR A 278 9.90 7.24 -3.24
C TYR A 278 9.36 7.65 -1.87
N ILE A 279 8.84 6.70 -1.09
CA ILE A 279 8.39 6.96 0.29
C ILE A 279 9.58 7.44 1.13
N LYS A 280 10.74 6.79 1.02
CA LYS A 280 11.96 7.19 1.73
C LYS A 280 12.39 8.61 1.39
N ASN A 281 12.41 8.96 0.10
CA ASN A 281 12.74 10.31 -0.36
C ASN A 281 11.75 11.34 0.18
N ALA A 282 10.45 11.04 0.15
CA ALA A 282 9.41 11.92 0.67
C ALA A 282 9.53 12.16 2.20
N VAL A 283 9.87 11.13 2.98
CA VAL A 283 10.13 11.27 4.41
C VAL A 283 11.43 12.04 4.67
N GLN A 284 12.47 11.78 3.88
CA GLN A 284 13.74 12.51 3.97
C GLN A 284 13.54 14.00 3.69
N ARG A 285 12.71 14.36 2.71
CA ARG A 285 12.38 15.77 2.41
C ARG A 285 11.71 16.48 3.59
N GLN A 286 10.87 15.76 4.34
CA GLN A 286 10.30 16.29 5.58
C GLN A 286 11.38 16.53 6.65
N LEU A 287 12.34 15.60 6.80
CA LEU A 287 13.46 15.74 7.73
C LEU A 287 14.39 16.92 7.36
N ASP A 288 14.57 17.16 6.07
CA ASP A 288 15.40 18.25 5.55
C ASP A 288 14.72 19.63 5.64
N GLY A 289 13.50 19.69 6.18
CA GLY A 289 12.72 20.93 6.27
C GLY A 289 12.11 21.37 4.94
N GLY A 290 12.02 20.48 3.96
CA GLY A 290 11.28 20.71 2.71
C GLY A 290 9.78 20.87 2.96
N GLY A 291 9.09 21.46 1.98
CA GLY A 291 7.63 21.62 2.00
C GLY A 291 6.89 20.29 1.79
N PHE A 292 5.66 20.37 1.29
CA PHE A 292 4.77 19.22 1.15
C PHE A 292 5.36 18.12 0.26
N SER A 293 5.23 16.86 0.70
CA SER A 293 5.65 15.70 -0.08
C SER A 293 4.48 14.76 -0.36
N LEU A 294 4.37 14.27 -1.59
CA LEU A 294 3.36 13.31 -2.01
C LEU A 294 4.00 12.07 -2.63
N VAL A 295 3.52 10.90 -2.21
CA VAL A 295 3.77 9.64 -2.90
C VAL A 295 2.45 8.97 -3.21
N GLU A 296 2.06 8.98 -4.48
CA GLU A 296 0.91 8.22 -4.94
C GLU A 296 1.33 6.77 -5.20
N VAL A 297 0.62 5.81 -4.62
CA VAL A 297 0.91 4.39 -4.77
C VAL A 297 -0.28 3.72 -5.45
N ILE A 298 -0.07 3.21 -6.65
CA ILE A 298 -1.06 2.39 -7.33
C ILE A 298 -1.12 1.03 -6.62
N THR A 299 -2.28 0.72 -6.05
CA THR A 299 -2.56 -0.46 -5.24
C THR A 299 -3.65 -1.31 -5.90
N VAL A 300 -3.65 -2.60 -5.54
CA VAL A 300 -4.67 -3.56 -5.97
C VAL A 300 -5.75 -3.70 -4.91
N CYS A 301 -7.00 -3.57 -5.34
CA CYS A 301 -8.15 -4.05 -4.57
C CYS A 301 -8.45 -5.51 -4.94
N GLY A 302 -8.17 -6.41 -4.01
CA GLY A 302 -8.36 -7.86 -4.16
C GLY A 302 -9.65 -8.38 -3.52
N ASP A 303 -10.60 -7.51 -3.17
CA ASP A 303 -11.91 -7.97 -2.71
C ASP A 303 -12.50 -8.95 -3.75
N LEU A 304 -12.75 -10.17 -3.28
CA LEU A 304 -13.23 -11.30 -4.07
C LEU A 304 -14.61 -11.05 -4.67
N THR A 305 -15.32 -10.04 -4.20
CA THR A 305 -16.49 -9.56 -4.91
C THR A 305 -16.12 -9.14 -6.33
N TYR A 306 -14.92 -8.62 -6.60
CA TYR A 306 -14.47 -8.10 -7.90
C TYR A 306 -13.88 -9.14 -8.86
N SER A 307 -12.83 -9.88 -8.48
CA SER A 307 -12.11 -10.86 -9.32
C SER A 307 -11.11 -11.66 -8.48
N ASP A 308 -10.41 -12.63 -9.09
CA ASP A 308 -9.25 -13.26 -8.47
C ASP A 308 -8.14 -12.22 -8.19
N PRO A 309 -7.45 -12.25 -7.04
CA PRO A 309 -6.44 -11.26 -6.70
C PRO A 309 -5.31 -11.10 -7.73
N VAL A 310 -4.89 -12.18 -8.40
CA VAL A 310 -3.85 -12.16 -9.44
C VAL A 310 -4.39 -11.52 -10.73
N ASP A 311 -5.66 -11.72 -11.04
CA ASP A 311 -6.31 -11.04 -12.17
C ASP A 311 -6.46 -9.53 -11.91
N CYS A 312 -6.81 -9.14 -10.69
CA CYS A 312 -6.81 -7.72 -10.29
C CYS A 312 -5.42 -7.09 -10.45
N LEU A 313 -4.37 -7.79 -10.01
CA LEU A 313 -2.98 -7.38 -10.13
C LEU A 313 -2.57 -7.14 -11.60
N LYS A 314 -2.89 -8.09 -12.49
CA LYS A 314 -2.63 -7.96 -13.93
C LYS A 314 -3.37 -6.75 -14.50
N ARG A 315 -4.62 -6.55 -14.13
CA ARG A 315 -5.42 -5.41 -14.61
C ARG A 315 -4.84 -4.06 -14.18
N VAL A 316 -4.38 -3.94 -12.94
CA VAL A 316 -3.68 -2.73 -12.47
C VAL A 316 -2.44 -2.47 -13.32
N ARG A 317 -1.61 -3.51 -13.52
CA ARG A 317 -0.40 -3.43 -14.34
C ARG A 317 -0.69 -3.03 -15.79
N ASP A 318 -1.71 -3.61 -16.39
CA ASP A 318 -1.99 -3.47 -17.83
C ASP A 318 -2.88 -2.27 -18.17
N LYS A 319 -3.58 -1.68 -17.19
CA LYS A 319 -4.51 -0.56 -17.42
C LYS A 319 -4.19 0.67 -16.58
N MET A 320 -4.12 0.53 -15.26
CA MET A 320 -3.95 1.69 -14.38
C MET A 320 -2.58 2.32 -14.51
N VAL A 321 -1.52 1.52 -14.61
CA VAL A 321 -0.16 2.04 -14.79
C VAL A 321 -0.02 2.82 -16.11
N ILE A 322 -0.85 2.53 -17.11
CA ILE A 322 -0.89 3.28 -18.37
C ILE A 322 -1.59 4.63 -18.17
N GLU A 323 -2.74 4.63 -17.49
CA GLU A 323 -3.50 5.86 -17.19
C GLU A 323 -2.75 6.79 -16.22
N PHE A 324 -2.09 6.20 -15.23
CA PHE A 324 -1.34 6.87 -14.18
C PHE A 324 0.13 6.49 -14.30
N PRO A 325 0.92 7.18 -15.13
CA PRO A 325 2.32 6.83 -15.37
C PRO A 325 3.13 6.89 -14.08
N LEU A 326 4.07 5.96 -13.91
CA LEU A 326 4.97 5.90 -12.75
C LEU A 326 6.16 6.85 -12.96
N GLY A 327 6.71 7.36 -11.86
CA GLY A 327 7.91 8.19 -11.89
C GLY A 327 7.95 9.27 -10.82
N GLU A 328 9.02 10.04 -10.82
CA GLU A 328 9.14 11.28 -10.05
C GLU A 328 8.69 12.47 -10.90
N PHE A 329 7.81 13.30 -10.34
CA PHE A 329 7.27 14.50 -10.99
C PHE A 329 7.87 15.77 -10.42
N LYS A 330 8.28 15.75 -9.16
CA LYS A 330 9.01 16.84 -8.51
C LYS A 330 9.97 16.32 -7.46
N ASN A 331 11.18 16.87 -7.45
CA ASN A 331 12.22 16.57 -6.46
C ASN A 331 13.11 17.81 -6.28
N THR A 332 12.66 18.76 -5.45
CA THR A 332 13.32 20.05 -5.20
C THR A 332 13.63 20.23 -3.73
#